data_AF-A0A8C8UFA6-F1
#
_entry.id   AF-A0A8C8UFA6-F1
#
_cell.length_a   1.000
_cell.length_b   1.000
_cell.length_c   1.000
_cell.angle_alpha   90.00
_cell.angle_beta   90.00
_cell.angle_gamma   90.00
#
_symmetry.space_group_name_H-M   'P 1'
#
loop_
_entity.id
_entity.type
_entity.pdbx_description
1 polymer ?
#
loop_
_entity_poly.entity_id
_entity_poly.type
_entity_poly.pdbx_seq_one_letter_code
_entity_poly.pdbx_strand_id
1 'polypeptide(L)'
;METLSFPRYNVTEIVVHIRNKILTGADGKNLSKNDLYPNPKPEVLHAIYMRALQIVYGIRPEHFYMMPVNVEVMYPQLMEGFLPITNLYSHLASFMPICRVNDFEFSDLLYPKGKRTMRFLSAIINFIHFREACQETYAEFLLENKSSADKMQQLRSVHQEASMKLEKLESVPVEEQEEFRQLMDDIQELQHLLNHEFRQKTSVLQEGIAQKKSAISEKTKRLNELKLSLASLKEVQDSLKSKVVDSPEKVKNLKEKMKDTVQKLQSSRVSPWVVCCFPCPVSR
;
A
#
# COMPACT_ATOMS: atom_id res chain seq x y z
N MET A 1 -9.29 -16.00 74.72
CA MET A 1 -7.92 -16.01 74.17
C MET A 1 -7.98 -15.31 72.83
N GLU A 2 -7.19 -14.26 72.60
CA GLU A 2 -7.08 -13.67 71.26
C GLU A 2 -6.53 -14.73 70.30
N THR A 3 -7.34 -15.19 69.36
CA THR A 3 -6.90 -16.05 68.26
C THR A 3 -6.11 -15.19 67.28
N LEU A 4 -4.80 -15.13 67.48
CA LEU A 4 -3.91 -14.44 66.55
C LEU A 4 -3.85 -15.23 65.23
N SER A 5 -3.92 -14.50 64.12
CA SER A 5 -3.88 -15.08 62.76
C SER A 5 -2.48 -15.49 62.29
N PHE A 6 -1.45 -15.31 63.13
CA PHE A 6 -0.05 -15.59 62.84
C PHE A 6 0.64 -16.30 64.01
N PRO A 7 1.72 -17.07 63.75
CA PRO A 7 2.49 -17.75 64.79
C PRO A 7 3.09 -16.76 65.79
N ARG A 8 3.09 -17.12 67.08
CA ARG A 8 3.86 -16.40 68.10
C ARG A 8 5.20 -17.06 68.31
N TYR A 9 6.27 -16.31 68.09
CA TYR A 9 7.63 -16.75 68.37
C TYR A 9 8.04 -16.36 69.79
N ASN A 10 8.87 -17.19 70.41
CA ASN A 10 9.50 -16.83 71.68
C ASN A 10 10.66 -15.85 71.46
N VAL A 11 11.17 -15.23 72.53
CA VAL A 11 12.23 -14.20 72.45
C VAL A 11 13.49 -14.72 71.76
N THR A 12 13.83 -16.00 71.96
CA THR A 12 15.00 -16.61 71.33
C THR A 12 14.84 -16.70 69.82
N GLU A 13 13.70 -17.20 69.36
CA GLU A 13 13.37 -17.31 67.95
C GLU A 13 13.31 -15.94 67.28
N ILE A 14 12.67 -14.96 67.92
CA ILE A 14 12.60 -13.58 67.39
C ILE A 14 14.00 -13.01 67.17
N VAL A 15 14.91 -13.15 68.15
CA VAL A 15 16.29 -12.67 67.99
C VAL A 15 16.98 -13.35 66.81
N VAL A 16 16.80 -14.67 66.63
CA VAL A 16 17.39 -15.40 65.50
C VAL A 16 16.83 -14.92 64.16
N HIS A 17 15.51 -14.77 64.04
CA HIS A 17 14.89 -14.28 62.81
C HIS A 17 15.33 -12.84 62.48
N ILE A 18 15.35 -11.95 63.47
CA ILE A 18 15.77 -10.56 63.27
C ILE A 18 17.24 -10.49 62.81
N ARG A 19 18.13 -11.28 63.41
CA ARG A 19 19.55 -11.36 63.03
C ARG A 19 19.77 -11.86 61.60
N ASN A 20 18.96 -12.81 61.17
CA ASN A 20 19.13 -13.46 59.88
C ASN A 20 18.45 -12.68 58.75
N LYS A 21 17.35 -11.98 59.04
CA LYS A 21 16.42 -11.46 58.03
C LYS A 21 16.23 -9.94 58.04
N ILE A 22 16.52 -9.25 59.15
CA ILE A 22 16.18 -7.82 59.31
C ILE A 22 17.43 -6.96 59.54
N LEU A 23 18.20 -7.28 60.58
CA LEU A 23 19.43 -6.56 60.91
C LEU A 23 20.63 -7.19 60.19
N THR A 24 21.66 -6.38 59.92
CA THR A 24 22.88 -6.83 59.24
C THR A 24 24.13 -6.45 60.05
N GLY A 25 25.25 -7.13 59.80
CA GLY A 25 26.55 -6.76 60.36
C GLY A 25 26.61 -6.75 61.90
N ALA A 26 27.14 -5.66 62.46
CA ALA A 26 27.31 -5.49 63.89
C ALA A 26 25.97 -5.37 64.64
N ASP A 27 24.97 -4.71 64.05
CA ASP A 27 23.66 -4.49 64.68
C ASP A 27 22.94 -5.82 64.97
N GLY A 28 23.01 -6.77 64.03
CA GLY A 28 22.51 -8.12 64.25
C GLY A 28 23.29 -8.87 65.33
N LYS A 29 24.62 -8.86 65.27
CA LYS A 29 25.48 -9.58 66.22
C LYS A 29 25.27 -9.10 67.67
N ASN A 30 25.07 -7.80 67.86
CA ASN A 30 24.92 -7.18 69.17
C ASN A 30 23.51 -7.33 69.75
N LEU A 31 22.49 -7.58 68.93
CA LEU A 31 21.11 -7.76 69.41
C LEU A 31 21.01 -8.94 70.38
N SER A 32 20.54 -8.72 71.60
CA SER A 32 20.34 -9.75 72.62
C SER A 32 18.87 -9.89 73.04
N LYS A 33 18.54 -10.96 73.77
CA LYS A 33 17.17 -11.16 74.29
C LYS A 33 16.75 -10.04 75.26
N ASN A 34 17.70 -9.54 76.05
CA ASN A 34 17.46 -8.52 77.06
C ASN A 34 17.13 -7.15 76.45
N ASP A 35 17.47 -6.93 75.18
CA ASP A 35 17.11 -5.71 74.46
C ASP A 35 15.64 -5.70 74.03
N LEU A 36 14.97 -6.87 74.03
CA LEU A 36 13.59 -7.04 73.55
C LEU A 36 12.61 -7.45 74.65
N TYR A 37 13.05 -8.15 75.70
CA TYR A 37 12.19 -8.63 76.78
C TYR A 37 12.99 -8.81 78.09
N PRO A 38 12.40 -8.50 79.27
CA PRO A 38 11.04 -8.02 79.52
C PRO A 38 10.82 -6.53 79.23
N ASN A 39 11.89 -5.74 79.19
CA ASN A 39 11.87 -4.28 79.00
C ASN A 39 12.53 -3.96 77.65
N PRO A 40 11.76 -3.80 76.56
CA PRO A 40 12.33 -3.51 75.26
C PRO A 40 13.01 -2.14 75.23
N LYS A 41 14.19 -2.06 74.61
CA LYS A 41 14.89 -0.79 74.40
C LYS A 41 14.30 -0.08 73.17
N PRO A 42 13.73 1.13 73.31
CA PRO A 42 13.10 1.85 72.20
C PRO A 42 14.01 1.99 70.99
N GLU A 43 15.28 2.34 71.20
CA GLU A 43 16.25 2.62 70.14
C GLU A 43 16.55 1.37 69.31
N VAL A 44 16.61 0.20 69.95
CA VAL A 44 16.79 -1.09 69.29
C VAL A 44 15.56 -1.44 68.46
N LEU A 45 14.35 -1.19 68.99
CA LEU A 45 13.12 -1.41 68.23
C LEU A 45 12.99 -0.45 67.05
N HIS A 46 13.39 0.81 67.20
CA HIS A 46 13.39 1.78 66.11
C HIS A 46 14.28 1.30 64.97
N ALA A 47 15.49 0.82 65.29
CA ALA A 47 16.39 0.23 64.30
C ALA A 47 15.75 -0.97 63.59
N ILE A 48 15.16 -1.92 64.34
CA ILE A 48 14.48 -3.10 63.76
C ILE A 48 13.34 -2.69 62.84
N TYR A 49 12.46 -1.78 63.28
CA TYR A 49 11.32 -1.33 62.50
C TYR A 49 11.73 -0.54 61.26
N MET A 50 12.71 0.37 61.37
CA MET A 50 13.27 1.06 60.22
C MET A 50 13.82 0.05 59.21
N ARG A 51 14.66 -0.91 59.64
CA ARG A 51 15.20 -1.95 58.76
C ARG A 51 14.11 -2.78 58.10
N ALA A 52 13.06 -3.17 58.83
CA ALA A 52 11.94 -3.90 58.26
C ALA A 52 11.23 -3.09 57.14
N LEU A 53 10.97 -1.81 57.38
CA LEU A 53 10.36 -0.91 56.38
C LEU A 53 11.27 -0.71 55.16
N GLN A 54 12.59 -0.60 55.36
CA GLN A 54 13.56 -0.53 54.26
C GLN A 54 13.53 -1.80 53.40
N ILE A 55 13.42 -2.98 54.02
CA ILE A 55 13.34 -4.26 53.32
C ILE A 55 12.04 -4.38 52.52
N VAL A 56 10.92 -4.01 53.13
CA VAL A 56 9.58 -4.22 52.53
C VAL A 56 9.25 -3.18 51.47
N TYR A 57 9.47 -1.89 51.76
CA TYR A 57 9.08 -0.79 50.89
C TYR A 57 10.25 -0.16 50.10
N GLY A 58 11.50 -0.56 50.36
CA GLY A 58 12.66 0.09 49.73
C GLY A 58 12.85 1.55 50.19
N ILE A 59 12.30 1.91 51.35
CA ILE A 59 12.52 3.22 51.97
C ILE A 59 14.02 3.40 52.22
N ARG A 60 14.55 4.60 51.99
CA ARG A 60 15.94 4.91 52.29
C ARG A 60 16.06 5.58 53.66
N PRO A 61 17.21 5.47 54.36
CA PRO A 61 17.40 6.11 55.67
C PRO A 61 17.03 7.59 55.69
N GLU A 62 17.40 8.34 54.64
CA GLU A 62 17.12 9.77 54.50
C GLU A 62 15.63 10.11 54.55
N HIS A 63 14.75 9.22 54.07
CA HIS A 63 13.31 9.46 54.07
C HIS A 63 12.72 9.57 55.48
N PHE A 64 13.35 8.94 56.48
CA PHE A 64 12.92 9.09 57.88
C PHE A 64 13.21 10.50 58.42
N TYR A 65 14.13 11.24 57.83
CA TYR A 65 14.51 12.58 58.25
C TYR A 65 13.89 13.69 57.38
N MET A 66 13.02 13.35 56.43
CA MET A 66 12.37 14.32 55.57
C MET A 66 11.23 15.04 56.30
N MET A 67 11.21 16.37 56.21
CA MET A 67 10.09 17.20 56.68
C MET A 67 8.91 17.11 55.71
N PRO A 68 7.67 16.90 56.18
CA PRO A 68 6.50 16.99 55.32
C PRO A 68 6.35 18.40 54.74
N VAL A 69 6.12 18.49 53.43
CA VAL A 69 6.03 19.77 52.69
C VAL A 69 4.90 20.70 53.15
N ASN A 70 3.87 20.15 53.79
CA ASN A 70 2.68 20.89 54.23
C ASN A 70 2.77 21.38 55.68
N VAL A 71 3.92 21.24 56.34
CA VAL A 71 4.10 21.64 57.74
C VAL A 71 5.02 22.85 57.78
N GLU A 72 4.45 24.02 58.04
CA GLU A 72 5.22 25.23 58.32
C GLU A 72 5.69 25.22 59.77
N VAL A 73 6.99 25.08 59.98
CA VAL A 73 7.63 25.14 61.30
C VAL A 73 8.55 26.36 61.34
N MET A 74 8.42 27.21 62.37
CA MET A 74 9.27 28.39 62.51
C MET A 74 10.77 28.06 62.62
N TYR A 75 11.11 26.91 63.23
CA TYR A 75 12.49 26.45 63.43
C TYR A 75 12.64 24.98 63.01
N PRO A 76 12.83 24.69 61.71
CA PRO A 76 12.93 23.32 61.21
C PRO A 76 14.07 22.51 61.84
N GLN A 77 15.17 23.14 62.24
CA GLN A 77 16.33 22.47 62.84
C GLN A 77 15.99 21.80 64.17
N LEU A 78 15.02 22.35 64.92
CA LEU A 78 14.59 21.77 66.20
C LEU A 78 13.81 20.46 66.02
N MET A 79 13.37 20.16 64.80
CA MET A 79 12.57 18.97 64.50
C MET A 79 13.41 17.77 64.08
N GLU A 80 14.71 17.94 63.84
CA GLU A 80 15.59 16.90 63.29
C GLU A 80 15.58 15.60 64.13
N GLY A 81 15.53 15.73 65.46
CA GLY A 81 15.44 14.57 66.37
C GLY A 81 14.06 13.92 66.43
N PHE A 82 12.99 14.62 66.04
CA PHE A 82 11.61 14.14 66.10
C PHE A 82 11.14 13.50 64.80
N LEU A 83 11.60 14.03 63.66
CA LEU A 83 11.29 13.52 62.31
C LEU A 83 11.45 12.00 62.15
N PRO A 84 12.56 11.36 62.56
CA PRO A 84 12.71 9.91 62.40
C PRO A 84 11.62 9.13 63.14
N ILE A 85 11.19 9.59 64.31
CA ILE A 85 10.16 8.92 65.11
C ILE A 85 8.77 9.09 64.48
N THR A 86 8.42 10.30 64.05
CA THR A 86 7.10 10.56 63.42
C THR A 86 6.96 9.91 62.06
N ASN A 87 8.01 9.98 61.25
CA ASN A 87 8.02 9.31 59.96
C ASN A 87 8.00 7.80 60.14
N LEU A 88 8.77 7.25 61.10
CA LEU A 88 8.71 5.82 61.43
C LEU A 88 7.29 5.39 61.82
N TYR A 89 6.63 6.12 62.71
CA TYR A 89 5.25 5.83 63.09
C TYR A 89 4.30 5.88 61.89
N SER A 90 4.38 6.92 61.06
CA SER A 90 3.51 7.08 59.88
C SER A 90 3.61 5.89 58.93
N HIS A 91 4.82 5.39 58.69
CA HIS A 91 5.03 4.19 57.87
C HIS A 91 4.56 2.91 58.59
N LEU A 92 4.81 2.77 59.89
CA LEU A 92 4.36 1.61 60.67
C LEU A 92 2.83 1.54 60.77
N ALA A 93 2.13 2.66 60.87
CA ALA A 93 0.67 2.71 60.91
C ALA A 93 0.05 2.12 59.63
N SER A 94 0.71 2.27 58.48
CA SER A 94 0.32 1.63 57.21
C SER A 94 0.79 0.17 57.12
N PHE A 95 1.97 -0.14 57.65
CA PHE A 95 2.58 -1.48 57.54
C PHE A 95 1.98 -2.52 58.48
N MET A 96 1.66 -2.14 59.73
CA MET A 96 1.19 -3.07 60.76
C MET A 96 -0.11 -3.80 60.37
N PRO A 97 -1.12 -3.14 59.75
CA PRO A 97 -2.31 -3.83 59.26
C PRO A 97 -2.02 -4.93 58.24
N ILE A 98 -1.00 -4.73 57.39
CA ILE A 98 -0.54 -5.74 56.40
C ILE A 98 0.03 -6.96 57.14
N CYS A 99 0.73 -6.72 58.25
CA CYS A 99 1.21 -7.77 59.16
C CYS A 99 0.10 -8.36 60.05
N ARG A 100 -1.17 -7.95 59.88
CA ARG A 100 -2.34 -8.35 60.70
C ARG A 100 -2.33 -7.80 62.13
N VAL A 101 -1.73 -6.64 62.32
CA VAL A 101 -1.74 -5.88 63.58
C VAL A 101 -2.48 -4.56 63.36
N ASN A 102 -3.66 -4.41 63.96
CA ASN A 102 -4.51 -3.22 63.77
C ASN A 102 -4.51 -2.27 64.98
N ASP A 103 -3.90 -2.67 66.09
CA ASP A 103 -3.91 -1.94 67.37
C ASP A 103 -2.53 -1.37 67.71
N PHE A 104 -1.73 -1.02 66.71
CA PHE A 104 -0.42 -0.38 66.90
C PHE A 104 -0.61 1.11 67.20
N GLU A 105 0.01 1.59 68.27
CA GLU A 105 -0.11 2.97 68.73
C GLU A 105 1.25 3.68 68.79
N PHE A 106 1.24 5.01 68.82
CA PHE A 106 2.47 5.81 69.00
C PHE A 106 3.20 5.45 70.30
N SER A 107 2.44 5.05 71.33
CA SER A 107 2.96 4.60 72.63
C SER A 107 3.84 3.34 72.51
N ASP A 108 3.59 2.47 71.52
CA ASP A 108 4.39 1.26 71.29
C ASP A 108 5.78 1.58 70.72
N LEU A 109 5.98 2.80 70.21
CA LEU A 109 7.27 3.30 69.73
C LEU A 109 8.07 4.01 70.83
N LEU A 110 7.39 4.79 71.68
CA LEU A 110 8.04 5.54 72.76
C LEU A 110 8.23 4.73 74.05
N TYR A 111 7.23 3.92 74.40
CA TYR A 111 7.14 3.19 75.68
C TYR A 111 6.77 1.72 75.43
N PRO A 112 7.64 0.96 74.74
CA PRO A 112 7.34 -0.38 74.28
C PRO A 112 7.10 -1.35 75.46
N LYS A 113 6.05 -2.17 75.34
CA LYS A 113 5.69 -3.18 76.36
C LYS A 113 6.09 -4.57 75.87
N GLY A 114 6.88 -5.29 76.66
CA GLY A 114 7.46 -6.59 76.28
C GLY A 114 6.51 -7.54 75.55
N LYS A 115 5.35 -7.89 76.15
CA LYS A 115 4.38 -8.80 75.51
C LYS A 115 3.81 -8.28 74.18
N ARG A 116 3.54 -6.97 74.07
CA ARG A 116 3.02 -6.35 72.84
C ARG A 116 4.08 -6.31 71.75
N THR A 117 5.30 -5.88 72.10
CA THR A 117 6.45 -5.87 71.19
C THR A 117 6.72 -7.26 70.61
N MET A 118 6.69 -8.31 71.43
CA MET A 118 6.87 -9.69 70.97
C MET A 118 5.79 -10.13 69.96
N ARG A 119 4.53 -9.71 70.17
CA ARG A 119 3.44 -9.95 69.21
C ARG A 119 3.71 -9.23 67.89
N PHE A 120 4.12 -7.96 67.92
CA PHE A 120 4.37 -7.18 66.71
C PHE A 120 5.57 -7.69 65.92
N LEU A 121 6.68 -8.01 66.58
CA LEU A 121 7.84 -8.60 65.94
C LEU A 121 7.49 -9.96 65.31
N SER A 122 6.67 -10.77 65.98
CA SER A 122 6.20 -12.04 65.40
C SER A 122 5.40 -11.83 64.11
N ALA A 123 4.52 -10.83 64.10
CA ALA A 123 3.71 -10.48 62.94
C ALA A 123 4.58 -10.03 61.75
N ILE A 124 5.56 -9.16 62.01
CA ILE A 124 6.51 -8.66 61.00
C ILE A 124 7.34 -9.80 60.43
N ILE A 125 7.90 -10.66 61.29
CA ILE A 125 8.69 -11.83 60.87
C ILE A 125 7.84 -12.75 59.98
N ASN A 126 6.59 -13.02 60.36
CA ASN A 126 5.68 -13.83 59.57
C ASN A 126 5.43 -13.24 58.17
N PHE A 127 5.21 -11.92 58.09
CA PHE A 127 5.06 -11.24 56.81
C PHE A 127 6.33 -11.31 55.96
N ILE A 128 7.50 -11.13 56.55
CA ILE A 128 8.78 -11.22 55.83
C ILE A 128 8.98 -12.61 55.24
N HIS A 129 8.72 -13.68 56.00
CA HIS A 129 8.79 -15.04 55.47
C HIS A 129 7.81 -15.27 54.31
N PHE A 130 6.59 -14.78 54.44
CA PHE A 130 5.60 -14.86 53.36
C PHE A 130 6.08 -14.13 52.10
N ARG A 131 6.61 -12.92 52.25
CA ARG A 131 7.16 -12.15 51.13
C ARG A 131 8.35 -12.85 50.47
N GLU A 132 9.24 -13.45 51.24
CA GLU A 132 10.37 -14.22 50.70
C GLU A 132 9.88 -15.42 49.88
N ALA A 133 8.86 -16.14 50.36
CA ALA A 133 8.27 -17.24 49.61
C ALA A 133 7.62 -16.76 48.29
N CYS A 134 6.96 -15.59 48.30
CA CYS A 134 6.42 -15.00 47.08
C CYS A 134 7.50 -14.45 46.13
N GLN A 135 8.66 -14.07 46.67
CA GLN A 135 9.73 -13.44 45.89
C GLN A 135 10.34 -14.39 44.86
N GLU A 136 10.42 -15.69 45.16
CA GLU A 136 10.89 -16.72 44.23
C GLU A 136 10.00 -16.78 42.98
N THR A 137 8.69 -16.94 43.17
CA THR A 137 7.70 -16.93 42.07
C THR A 137 7.73 -15.59 41.31
N TYR A 138 7.85 -14.47 42.02
CA TYR A 138 7.91 -13.16 41.37
C TYR A 138 9.19 -12.97 40.53
N ALA A 139 10.33 -13.53 40.97
CA ALA A 139 11.59 -13.45 40.25
C ALA A 139 11.55 -14.20 38.91
N GLU A 140 10.85 -15.34 38.85
CA GLU A 140 10.60 -16.08 37.60
C GLU A 140 9.84 -15.22 36.58
N PHE A 141 8.73 -14.60 37.00
CA PHE A 141 7.96 -13.69 36.15
C PHE A 141 8.78 -12.48 35.68
N LEU A 142 9.61 -11.90 36.55
CA LEU A 142 10.49 -10.81 36.18
C LEU A 142 11.50 -11.22 35.10
N LEU A 143 12.08 -12.42 35.22
CA LEU A 143 13.04 -12.94 34.25
C LEU A 143 12.39 -13.20 32.89
N GLU A 144 11.20 -13.81 32.89
CA GLU A 144 10.43 -14.05 31.67
C GLU A 144 10.07 -12.73 30.97
N ASN A 145 9.58 -11.76 31.71
CA ASN A 145 9.23 -10.44 31.16
C ASN A 145 10.46 -9.72 30.59
N LYS A 146 11.61 -9.78 31.28
CA LYS A 146 12.87 -9.22 30.77
C LYS A 146 13.31 -9.91 29.48
N SER A 147 13.26 -11.24 29.41
CA SER A 147 13.59 -11.98 28.18
C SER A 147 12.68 -11.61 27.02
N SER A 148 11.38 -11.43 27.29
CA SER A 148 10.41 -10.97 26.29
C SER A 148 10.71 -9.56 25.78
N ALA A 149 11.03 -8.63 26.70
CA ALA A 149 11.43 -7.27 26.35
C ALA A 149 12.71 -7.24 25.49
N ASP A 150 13.72 -8.03 25.85
CA ASP A 150 14.97 -8.14 25.10
C ASP A 150 14.73 -8.69 23.69
N LYS A 151 13.91 -9.74 23.55
CA LYS A 151 13.49 -10.28 22.23
C LYS A 151 12.75 -9.24 21.41
N MET A 152 11.85 -8.48 22.01
CA MET A 152 11.12 -7.42 21.32
C MET A 152 12.07 -6.34 20.79
N GLN A 153 13.05 -5.93 21.59
CA GLN A 153 14.07 -4.97 21.16
C GLN A 153 14.92 -5.51 20.01
N GLN A 154 15.33 -6.79 20.06
CA GLN A 154 16.06 -7.44 18.97
C GLN A 154 15.23 -7.47 17.67
N LEU A 155 13.97 -7.90 17.75
CA LEU A 155 13.07 -7.92 16.59
C LEU A 155 12.86 -6.52 16.00
N ARG A 156 12.73 -5.48 16.84
CA ARG A 156 12.62 -4.10 16.37
C ARG A 156 13.87 -3.66 15.61
N SER A 157 15.06 -4.01 16.09
CA SER A 157 16.32 -3.70 15.40
C SER A 157 16.40 -4.41 14.04
N VAL A 158 16.06 -5.70 13.99
CA VAL A 158 16.07 -6.48 12.74
C VAL A 158 15.04 -5.93 11.75
N HIS A 159 13.83 -5.59 12.24
CA HIS A 159 12.79 -4.98 11.41
C HIS A 159 13.28 -3.65 10.82
N GLN A 160 13.88 -2.78 11.63
CA GLN A 160 14.40 -1.50 11.16
C GLN A 160 15.48 -1.70 10.08
N GLU A 161 16.39 -2.66 10.26
CA GLU A 161 17.40 -2.98 9.26
C GLU A 161 16.79 -3.50 7.95
N ALA A 162 15.80 -4.39 8.05
CA ALA A 162 15.08 -4.90 6.89
C ALA A 162 14.32 -3.80 6.14
N SER A 163 13.66 -2.89 6.86
CA SER A 163 12.99 -1.73 6.26
C SER A 163 13.96 -0.82 5.51
N MET A 164 15.14 -0.53 6.08
CA MET A 164 16.16 0.26 5.37
C MET A 164 16.70 -0.46 4.13
N LYS A 165 16.80 -1.78 4.14
CA LYS A 165 17.19 -2.56 2.95
C LYS A 165 16.12 -2.55 1.87
N LEU A 166 14.84 -2.65 2.26
CA LEU A 166 13.72 -2.52 1.33
C LEU A 166 13.69 -1.14 0.69
N GLU A 167 13.82 -0.08 1.48
CA GLU A 167 13.85 1.30 0.97
C GLU A 167 14.99 1.50 -0.05
N LYS A 168 16.18 0.93 0.21
CA LYS A 168 17.31 0.96 -0.74
C LYS A 168 17.07 0.17 -2.03
N LEU A 169 16.28 -0.90 -1.98
CA LEU A 169 15.95 -1.70 -3.17
C LEU A 169 14.81 -1.05 -3.97
N GLU A 170 13.86 -0.41 -3.30
CA GLU A 170 12.75 0.31 -3.92
C GLU A 170 13.17 1.67 -4.48
N SER A 171 14.25 2.26 -3.98
CA SER A 171 14.85 3.44 -4.58
C SER A 171 15.47 3.07 -5.93
N VAL A 172 14.69 3.23 -7.00
CA VAL A 172 15.19 3.20 -8.36
C VAL A 172 16.13 4.39 -8.54
N PRO A 173 17.39 4.19 -8.94
CA PRO A 173 18.29 5.29 -9.25
C PRO A 173 17.63 6.23 -10.27
N VAL A 174 17.77 7.54 -10.06
CA VAL A 174 17.22 8.57 -10.97
C VAL A 174 17.70 8.34 -12.40
N GLU A 175 18.92 7.79 -12.56
CA GLU A 175 19.52 7.40 -13.84
C GLU A 175 18.70 6.31 -14.54
N GLU A 176 18.34 5.22 -13.86
CA GLU A 176 17.52 4.13 -14.43
C GLU A 176 16.09 4.60 -14.77
N GLN A 177 15.54 5.51 -13.97
CA GLN A 177 14.21 6.08 -14.23
C GLN A 177 14.21 7.01 -15.45
N GLU A 178 15.29 7.78 -15.65
CA GLU A 178 15.49 8.63 -16.82
C GLU A 178 15.71 7.79 -18.09
N GLU A 179 16.51 6.72 -18.00
CA GLU A 179 16.69 5.76 -19.10
C GLU A 179 15.37 5.10 -19.51
N PHE A 180 14.55 4.66 -18.54
CA PHE A 180 13.24 4.08 -18.84
C PHE A 180 12.30 5.09 -19.50
N ARG A 181 12.34 6.36 -19.07
CA ARG A 181 11.56 7.45 -19.68
C ARG A 181 12.00 7.70 -21.13
N GLN A 182 13.30 7.82 -21.37
CA GLN A 182 13.85 8.01 -22.72
C GLN A 182 13.45 6.86 -23.64
N LEU A 183 13.58 5.61 -23.17
CA LEU A 183 13.17 4.45 -23.96
C LEU A 183 11.65 4.44 -24.26
N MET A 184 10.82 4.86 -23.30
CA MET A 184 9.38 5.02 -23.52
C MET A 184 9.07 6.08 -24.58
N ASP A 185 9.74 7.23 -24.52
CA ASP A 185 9.55 8.32 -25.46
C ASP A 185 9.98 7.88 -26.88
N ASP A 186 11.12 7.19 -27.02
CA ASP A 186 11.60 6.61 -28.27
C ASP A 186 10.60 5.60 -28.86
N ILE A 187 10.02 4.73 -28.02
CA ILE A 187 8.99 3.77 -28.45
C ILE A 187 7.75 4.51 -28.97
N GLN A 188 7.31 5.58 -28.30
CA GLN A 188 6.16 6.36 -28.73
C GLN A 188 6.43 7.10 -30.04
N GLU A 189 7.62 7.69 -30.20
CA GLU A 189 8.01 8.37 -31.43
C GLU A 189 8.06 7.38 -32.60
N LEU A 190 8.70 6.22 -32.41
CA LEU A 190 8.73 5.16 -33.42
C LEU A 190 7.34 4.66 -33.80
N GLN A 191 6.43 4.49 -32.83
CA GLN A 191 5.04 4.12 -33.11
C GLN A 191 4.31 5.21 -33.91
N HIS A 192 4.53 6.48 -33.58
CA HIS A 192 3.94 7.61 -34.31
C HIS A 192 4.44 7.68 -35.75
N LEU A 193 5.76 7.56 -35.96
CA LEU A 193 6.38 7.55 -37.28
C LEU A 193 5.87 6.37 -38.13
N LEU A 194 5.83 5.17 -37.54
CA LEU A 194 5.33 3.98 -38.21
C LEU A 194 3.87 4.15 -38.65
N ASN A 195 3.00 4.62 -37.74
CA ASN A 195 1.60 4.87 -38.04
C ASN A 195 1.41 5.94 -39.11
N HIS A 196 2.20 7.01 -39.07
CA HIS A 196 2.18 8.06 -40.07
C HIS A 196 2.57 7.52 -41.45
N GLU A 197 3.68 6.78 -41.55
CA GLU A 197 4.10 6.15 -42.81
C GLU A 197 3.05 5.17 -43.34
N PHE A 198 2.47 4.34 -42.49
CA PHE A 198 1.41 3.41 -42.89
C PHE A 198 0.19 4.15 -43.45
N ARG A 199 -0.24 5.24 -42.81
CA ARG A 199 -1.34 6.08 -43.29
C ARG A 199 -1.01 6.72 -44.64
N GLN A 200 0.20 7.27 -44.79
CA GLN A 200 0.64 7.90 -46.03
C GLN A 200 0.67 6.89 -47.18
N LYS A 201 1.30 5.73 -46.98
CA LYS A 201 1.33 4.64 -47.98
C LYS A 201 -0.07 4.17 -48.34
N THR A 202 -0.97 4.07 -47.36
CA THR A 202 -2.36 3.69 -47.60
C THR A 202 -3.11 4.73 -48.43
N SER A 203 -2.92 6.03 -48.17
CA SER A 203 -3.53 7.12 -48.97
C SER A 203 -3.07 7.06 -50.43
N VAL A 204 -1.76 6.94 -50.66
CA VAL A 204 -1.17 6.84 -52.01
C VAL A 204 -1.73 5.63 -52.76
N LEU A 205 -1.86 4.47 -52.10
CA LEU A 205 -2.46 3.29 -52.69
C LEU A 205 -3.95 3.50 -53.02
N GLN A 206 -4.72 4.13 -52.12
CA GLN A 206 -6.13 4.42 -52.35
C GLN A 206 -6.35 5.40 -53.51
N GLU A 207 -5.52 6.44 -53.61
CA GLU A 207 -5.53 7.38 -54.73
C GLU A 207 -5.22 6.65 -56.05
N GLY A 208 -4.20 5.80 -56.08
CA GLY A 208 -3.88 4.98 -57.25
C GLY A 208 -5.00 4.03 -57.64
N ILE A 209 -5.70 3.42 -56.66
CA ILE A 209 -6.89 2.59 -56.90
C ILE A 209 -8.03 3.43 -57.47
N ALA A 210 -8.29 4.62 -56.92
CA ALA A 210 -9.34 5.51 -57.38
C ALA A 210 -9.10 5.98 -58.82
N GLN A 211 -7.86 6.36 -59.16
CA GLN A 211 -7.46 6.71 -60.52
C GLN A 211 -7.69 5.55 -61.49
N LYS A 212 -7.26 4.33 -61.13
CA LYS A 212 -7.49 3.13 -61.95
C LYS A 212 -8.98 2.83 -62.13
N LYS A 213 -9.80 2.95 -61.07
CA LYS A 213 -11.26 2.77 -61.15
C LYS A 213 -11.91 3.81 -62.09
N SER A 214 -11.48 5.07 -62.00
CA SER A 214 -11.95 6.14 -62.89
C SER A 214 -11.62 5.83 -64.35
N ALA A 215 -10.37 5.45 -64.63
CA ALA A 215 -9.93 5.07 -65.98
C ALA A 215 -10.71 3.86 -66.53
N ILE A 216 -10.97 2.84 -65.69
CA ILE A 216 -11.81 1.69 -66.07
C ILE A 216 -13.24 2.15 -66.41
N SER A 217 -13.84 3.01 -65.59
CA SER A 217 -15.19 3.55 -65.82
C SER A 217 -15.25 4.32 -67.14
N GLU A 218 -14.28 5.19 -67.41
CA GLU A 218 -14.20 5.96 -68.66
C GLU A 218 -14.03 5.06 -69.89
N LYS A 219 -13.12 4.07 -69.82
CA LYS A 219 -12.93 3.08 -70.88
C LYS A 219 -14.20 2.25 -71.10
N THR A 220 -14.91 1.89 -70.04
CA THR A 220 -16.18 1.15 -70.11
C THR A 220 -17.28 1.99 -70.77
N LYS A 221 -17.39 3.29 -70.44
CA LYS A 221 -18.32 4.22 -71.10
C LYS A 221 -18.04 4.30 -72.60
N ARG A 222 -16.79 4.53 -73.01
CA ARG A 222 -16.39 4.56 -74.43
C ARG A 222 -16.68 3.24 -75.14
N LEU A 223 -16.45 2.11 -74.48
CA LEU A 223 -16.76 0.80 -75.04
C LEU A 223 -18.27 0.62 -75.26
N ASN A 224 -19.10 1.09 -74.34
CA ASN A 224 -20.56 1.06 -74.49
C ASN A 224 -21.06 2.00 -75.59
N GLU A 225 -20.50 3.21 -75.71
CA GLU A 225 -20.78 4.14 -76.81
C GLU A 225 -20.44 3.49 -78.17
N LEU A 226 -19.27 2.86 -78.28
CA LEU A 226 -18.87 2.13 -79.49
C LEU A 226 -19.82 0.95 -79.79
N LYS A 227 -20.26 0.20 -78.77
CA LYS A 227 -21.26 -0.86 -78.94
C LYS A 227 -22.59 -0.33 -79.46
N LEU A 228 -23.07 0.80 -78.93
CA LEU A 228 -24.29 1.45 -79.41
C LEU A 228 -24.14 1.91 -80.85
N SER A 229 -23.01 2.53 -81.23
CA SER A 229 -22.76 2.91 -82.62
C SER A 229 -22.66 1.71 -83.56
N LEU A 230 -22.11 0.60 -83.08
CA LEU A 230 -22.02 -0.63 -83.87
C LEU A 230 -23.40 -1.25 -84.07
N ALA A 231 -24.27 -1.22 -83.05
CA ALA A 231 -25.66 -1.66 -83.16
C ALA A 231 -26.45 -0.79 -84.15
N SER A 232 -26.33 0.54 -84.08
CA SER A 232 -27.02 1.44 -85.01
C SER A 232 -26.52 1.27 -86.45
N LEU A 233 -25.21 1.11 -86.65
CA LEU A 233 -24.65 0.80 -87.97
C LEU A 233 -25.12 -0.56 -88.51
N LYS A 234 -25.30 -1.57 -87.64
CA LYS A 234 -25.92 -2.85 -88.03
C LYS A 234 -27.39 -2.69 -88.42
N GLU A 235 -28.18 -1.90 -87.68
CA GLU A 235 -29.56 -1.61 -88.05
C GLU A 235 -29.65 -0.89 -89.41
N VAL A 236 -28.77 0.09 -89.65
CA VAL A 236 -28.67 0.75 -90.95
C VAL A 236 -28.28 -0.25 -92.04
N GLN A 237 -27.31 -1.12 -91.77
CA GLN A 237 -26.90 -2.18 -92.70
C GLN A 237 -28.06 -3.12 -93.05
N ASP A 238 -28.84 -3.57 -92.06
CA ASP A 238 -29.97 -4.46 -92.27
C ASP A 238 -31.14 -3.76 -92.97
N SER A 239 -31.36 -2.46 -92.70
CA SER A 239 -32.34 -1.64 -93.44
C SER A 239 -31.94 -1.38 -94.90
N LEU A 240 -30.64 -1.26 -95.19
CA LEU A 240 -30.12 -1.14 -96.54
C LEU A 240 -30.26 -2.47 -97.28
N LYS A 241 -29.97 -3.60 -96.61
CA LYS A 241 -30.20 -4.94 -97.17
C LYS A 241 -31.66 -5.16 -97.54
N SER A 242 -32.63 -4.73 -96.71
CA SER A 242 -34.05 -4.86 -97.05
C SER A 242 -34.48 -3.96 -98.21
N LYS A 243 -33.92 -2.74 -98.34
CA LYS A 243 -34.17 -1.84 -99.49
C LYS A 243 -33.56 -2.30 -100.81
N VAL A 244 -32.52 -3.14 -100.79
CA VAL A 244 -31.85 -3.67 -101.99
C VAL A 244 -32.62 -4.85 -102.61
N VAL A 245 -33.54 -5.50 -101.88
CA VAL A 245 -34.26 -6.70 -102.34
C VAL A 245 -35.75 -6.42 -102.54
N ASP A 246 -36.10 -5.52 -103.47
CA ASP A 246 -37.50 -5.33 -103.88
C ASP A 246 -37.75 -5.26 -105.38
N SER A 247 -36.73 -5.38 -106.26
CA SER A 247 -36.94 -5.80 -107.67
C SER A 247 -35.64 -5.86 -108.49
N PRO A 248 -34.88 -6.98 -108.47
CA PRO A 248 -33.90 -7.31 -109.51
C PRO A 248 -34.57 -7.65 -110.86
N GLU A 249 -35.82 -8.13 -110.82
CA GLU A 249 -36.54 -8.62 -112.01
C GLU A 249 -37.04 -7.51 -112.94
N LYS A 250 -37.48 -6.34 -112.43
CA LYS A 250 -37.85 -5.19 -113.31
C LYS A 250 -36.65 -4.63 -114.08
N VAL A 251 -35.44 -4.70 -113.51
CA VAL A 251 -34.21 -4.20 -114.17
C VAL A 251 -33.78 -5.13 -115.32
N LYS A 252 -34.02 -6.45 -115.18
CA LYS A 252 -33.72 -7.42 -116.24
C LYS A 252 -34.68 -7.29 -117.44
N ASN A 253 -35.98 -7.15 -117.17
CA ASN A 253 -37.00 -6.95 -118.22
C ASN A 253 -36.86 -5.62 -118.99
N LEU A 254 -36.38 -4.54 -118.35
CA LEU A 254 -36.10 -3.27 -119.04
C LEU A 254 -34.88 -3.38 -119.97
N LYS A 255 -33.83 -4.08 -119.56
CA LYS A 255 -32.64 -4.33 -120.40
C LYS A 255 -32.97 -5.16 -121.64
N GLU A 256 -33.86 -6.15 -121.50
CA GLU A 256 -34.27 -7.02 -122.61
C GLU A 256 -35.11 -6.25 -123.65
N LYS A 257 -36.07 -5.42 -123.19
CA LYS A 257 -36.87 -4.54 -124.07
C LYS A 257 -36.04 -3.49 -124.81
N MET A 258 -35.02 -2.91 -124.15
CA MET A 258 -34.11 -1.98 -124.83
C MET A 258 -33.21 -2.68 -125.86
N LYS A 259 -32.86 -3.95 -125.66
CA LYS A 259 -32.05 -4.74 -126.62
C LYS A 259 -32.83 -5.05 -127.91
N ASP A 260 -34.12 -5.40 -127.80
CA ASP A 260 -35.01 -5.63 -128.94
C ASP A 260 -35.30 -4.36 -129.75
N THR A 261 -35.33 -3.20 -129.09
CA THR A 261 -35.58 -1.90 -129.75
C THR A 261 -34.35 -1.44 -130.54
N VAL A 262 -33.14 -1.75 -130.07
CA VAL A 262 -31.88 -1.43 -130.77
C VAL A 262 -31.62 -2.38 -131.95
N GLN A 263 -32.05 -3.65 -131.89
CA GLN A 263 -31.94 -4.57 -133.03
C GLN A 263 -32.90 -4.26 -134.18
N LYS A 264 -34.12 -3.74 -133.91
CA LYS A 264 -35.05 -3.30 -134.97
C LYS A 264 -34.61 -2.03 -135.70
N LEU A 265 -33.78 -1.19 -135.07
CA LEU A 265 -33.27 0.05 -135.68
C LEU A 265 -31.98 -0.15 -136.49
N GLN A 266 -31.33 -1.31 -136.41
CA GLN A 266 -30.10 -1.64 -137.15
C GLN A 266 -30.33 -2.30 -138.52
N SER A 267 -31.58 -2.69 -138.86
CA SER A 267 -31.91 -3.41 -140.11
C SER A 267 -32.61 -2.57 -141.19
N SER A 268 -32.56 -1.24 -141.14
CA SER A 268 -33.11 -0.38 -142.20
C SER A 268 -32.24 0.85 -142.47
N ARG A 269 -31.25 0.70 -143.36
CA ARG A 269 -30.47 1.80 -143.94
C ARG A 269 -30.18 1.53 -145.41
N VAL A 270 -30.92 2.18 -146.33
CA VAL A 270 -30.56 2.50 -147.73
C VAL A 270 -31.43 3.73 -148.14
N SER A 271 -30.92 4.98 -148.08
CA SER A 271 -30.54 5.88 -149.21
C SER A 271 -31.73 6.38 -150.09
N PRO A 272 -31.66 7.47 -150.90
CA PRO A 272 -30.68 8.59 -151.01
C PRO A 272 -31.28 10.04 -151.24
N TRP A 273 -30.48 11.09 -150.91
CA TRP A 273 -30.30 12.40 -151.63
C TRP A 273 -31.43 13.47 -151.55
N VAL A 274 -31.25 14.81 -151.52
CA VAL A 274 -30.20 15.86 -151.46
C VAL A 274 -30.92 17.20 -151.08
N VAL A 275 -30.18 18.26 -150.71
CA VAL A 275 -30.39 19.70 -151.07
C VAL A 275 -30.36 20.72 -149.90
N CYS A 276 -29.42 21.68 -150.03
CA CYS A 276 -29.36 23.11 -149.60
C CYS A 276 -29.06 23.59 -148.16
N CYS A 277 -27.84 24.12 -148.01
CA CYS A 277 -27.45 25.54 -147.80
C CYS A 277 -27.96 26.41 -146.60
N PHE A 278 -26.96 26.83 -145.78
CA PHE A 278 -26.73 28.16 -145.14
C PHE A 278 -27.64 28.60 -143.95
N PRO A 279 -27.27 29.62 -143.14
CA PRO A 279 -26.18 29.69 -142.14
C PRO A 279 -26.65 30.19 -140.73
N CYS A 280 -25.70 30.34 -139.79
CA CYS A 280 -25.71 31.08 -138.49
C CYS A 280 -26.77 32.19 -138.30
N PRO A 281 -27.25 32.52 -137.07
CA PRO A 281 -26.37 33.21 -136.10
C PRO A 281 -26.68 33.10 -134.57
N VAL A 282 -25.64 33.38 -133.78
CA VAL A 282 -25.55 34.31 -132.62
C VAL A 282 -26.87 34.80 -131.99
N SER A 283 -27.02 34.67 -130.67
CA SER A 283 -27.18 35.81 -129.73
C SER A 283 -27.37 35.38 -128.27
N ARG A 284 -26.59 36.05 -127.40
CA ARG A 284 -26.80 36.44 -125.98
C ARG A 284 -27.30 35.43 -124.96
#